data_AF-A0A944P5L2-F1
#
_entry.id   AF-A0A944P5L2-F1
#
_cell.length_a   1.000
_cell.length_b   1.000
_cell.length_c   1.000
_cell.angle_alpha   90.00
_cell.angle_beta   90.00
_cell.angle_gamma   90.00
#
_symmetry.space_group_name_H-M   'P 1'
#
loop_
_entity.id
_entity.type
_entity.pdbx_description
1 polymer ?
#
loop_
_entity_poly.entity_id
_entity_poly.type
_entity_poly.pdbx_seq_one_letter_code
_entity_poly.pdbx_strand_id
1 'polypeptide(L)'
;MKVSTTTNAVTVEDLPGYEGYAFVIGYPPGGSKPNGFYVSAPEGSPVTATSIRRLPLDRLLKTAAEAHTEETAKEVPTAAASEGRPYGGGDQHAVAVADVYNWAIEHGIPPRRAIAARWARSEATAGRWIAEARKKQLLPPHSG
;
A
#
# COMPACT_ATOMS: atom_id res chain seq x y z
N MET A 1 8.75 16.82 14.01
CA MET A 1 8.20 15.96 12.95
C MET A 1 7.68 14.67 13.55
N LYS A 2 6.37 14.49 13.52
CA LYS A 2 5.68 13.25 13.90
C LYS A 2 5.05 12.66 12.64
N VAL A 3 5.11 11.35 12.51
CA VAL A 3 4.48 10.63 11.41
C VAL A 3 3.55 9.60 12.02
N SER A 4 2.28 9.64 11.63
CA SER A 4 1.30 8.63 11.99
C SER A 4 0.71 8.02 10.72
N THR A 5 0.42 6.74 10.77
CA THR A 5 -0.07 6.00 9.62
C THR A 5 -1.39 5.33 9.98
N THR A 6 -2.31 5.39 9.04
CA THR A 6 -3.56 4.63 9.01
C THR A 6 -3.58 3.83 7.72
N THR A 7 -4.47 2.84 7.63
CA THR A 7 -4.61 1.97 6.45
C THR A 7 -4.72 2.73 5.13
N ASN A 8 -5.32 3.93 5.14
CA ASN A 8 -5.59 4.71 3.93
C ASN A 8 -4.90 6.08 3.89
N ALA A 9 -4.10 6.44 4.88
CA ALA A 9 -3.46 7.76 4.91
C ALA A 9 -2.23 7.79 5.80
N VAL A 10 -1.26 8.61 5.39
CA VAL A 10 -0.13 9.01 6.25
C VAL A 10 -0.31 10.47 6.63
N THR A 11 -0.19 10.75 7.92
CA THR A 11 -0.19 12.12 8.45
C THR A 11 1.21 12.48 8.90
N VAL A 12 1.70 13.64 8.43
CA VAL A 12 2.97 14.22 8.84
C VAL A 12 2.68 15.54 9.56
N GLU A 13 3.10 15.64 10.82
CA GLU A 13 2.92 16.83 11.65
C GLU A 13 4.27 17.45 12.01
N ASP A 14 4.27 18.76 12.27
CA ASP A 14 5.45 19.51 12.74
C ASP A 14 6.67 19.27 11.84
N LEU A 15 6.47 19.40 10.52
CA LEU A 15 7.56 19.38 9.56
C LEU A 15 8.45 20.61 9.83
N PRO A 16 9.79 20.49 9.80
CA PRO A 16 10.67 21.62 10.08
C PRO A 16 10.37 22.83 9.19
N GLY A 17 10.09 23.99 9.80
CA GLY A 17 9.66 25.23 9.14
C GLY A 17 8.15 25.34 8.90
N TYR A 18 7.37 24.36 9.36
CA TYR A 18 5.92 24.28 9.31
C TYR A 18 5.37 23.75 10.64
N GLU A 19 5.90 24.25 11.75
CA GLU A 19 5.46 23.88 13.10
C GLU A 19 3.95 24.17 13.28
N GLY A 20 3.21 23.21 13.83
CA GLY A 20 1.76 23.29 13.98
C GLY A 20 0.94 22.96 12.72
N TYR A 21 1.58 22.68 11.58
CA TYR A 21 0.89 22.16 10.40
C TYR A 21 0.75 20.64 10.46
N ALA A 22 -0.35 20.14 9.90
CA ALA A 22 -0.56 18.72 9.62
C ALA A 22 -0.80 18.49 8.12
N PHE A 23 -0.10 17.52 7.55
CA PHE A 23 -0.18 17.13 6.15
C PHE A 23 -0.71 15.71 6.06
N VAL A 24 -1.87 15.53 5.41
CA VAL A 24 -2.48 14.20 5.25
C VAL A 24 -2.36 13.79 3.79
N ILE A 25 -1.68 12.67 3.55
CA ILE A 25 -1.49 12.08 2.24
C ILE A 25 -2.33 10.81 2.20
N GLY A 26 -3.40 10.86 1.39
CA GLY A 26 -4.31 9.74 1.20
C GLY A 26 -3.75 8.73 0.20
N TYR A 27 -3.94 7.46 0.51
CA TYR A 27 -3.67 6.33 -0.36
C TYR A 27 -4.99 5.60 -0.64
N PRO A 28 -5.25 5.17 -1.88
CA PRO A 28 -6.36 4.27 -2.13
C PRO A 28 -6.09 2.96 -1.40
N PRO A 29 -7.12 2.23 -0.94
CA PRO A 29 -6.96 0.95 -0.24
C PRO A 29 -5.96 0.06 -0.98
N GLY A 30 -4.84 -0.23 -0.29
CA GLY A 30 -3.79 -1.07 -0.79
C GLY A 30 -2.85 -0.46 -1.85
N GLY A 31 -3.23 0.66 -2.47
CA GLY A 31 -2.44 1.31 -3.50
C GLY A 31 -1.15 1.92 -2.97
N SER A 32 -0.12 1.93 -3.81
CA SER A 32 1.19 2.54 -3.49
C SER A 32 1.27 4.02 -3.88
N LYS A 33 0.31 4.50 -4.67
CA LYS A 33 0.29 5.89 -5.16
C LYS A 33 -0.69 6.71 -4.34
N PRO A 34 -0.31 7.92 -3.91
CA PRO A 34 -1.24 8.80 -3.22
C PRO A 34 -2.36 9.24 -4.16
N ASN A 35 -3.59 9.35 -3.64
CA ASN A 35 -4.77 9.80 -4.37
C ASN A 35 -5.38 11.10 -3.82
N GLY A 36 -4.84 11.62 -2.71
CA GLY A 36 -5.31 12.83 -2.07
C GLY A 36 -4.23 13.49 -1.23
N PHE A 37 -4.32 14.82 -1.11
CA PHE A 37 -3.43 15.60 -0.27
C PHE A 37 -4.23 16.70 0.41
N TYR A 38 -4.19 16.72 1.75
CA TYR A 38 -4.85 17.72 2.58
C TYR A 38 -3.84 18.41 3.48
N VAL A 39 -4.02 19.71 3.67
CA VAL A 39 -3.18 20.54 4.53
C VAL A 39 -4.06 21.18 5.59
N SER A 40 -3.71 20.96 6.85
CA SER A 40 -4.27 21.69 7.98
C SER A 40 -3.22 22.66 8.51
N ALA A 41 -3.58 23.94 8.59
CA ALA A 41 -2.75 24.98 9.18
C ALA A 41 -3.13 25.18 10.65
N PRO A 42 -2.21 25.67 11.49
CA PRO A 42 -2.53 26.04 12.86
C PRO A 42 -3.60 27.15 12.89
N GLU A 43 -4.36 27.18 13.98
CA GLU A 43 -5.49 28.09 14.14
C GLU A 43 -5.08 29.55 13.86
N GLY A 44 -5.88 30.25 13.05
CA GLY A 44 -5.62 31.64 12.64
C GLY A 44 -4.68 31.82 11.45
N SER A 45 -4.08 30.74 10.92
CA SER A 45 -3.23 30.81 9.71
C SER A 45 -3.98 30.34 8.46
N PRO A 46 -4.24 31.20 7.46
CA PRO A 46 -4.91 30.77 6.24
C PRO A 46 -4.01 29.89 5.38
N VAL A 47 -4.55 28.78 4.88
CA VAL A 47 -3.91 28.03 3.79
C VAL A 47 -4.13 28.80 2.49
N THR A 48 -3.05 29.30 1.91
CA THR A 48 -3.08 30.07 0.65
C THR A 48 -2.42 29.28 -0.47
N ALA A 49 -2.72 29.63 -1.73
CA ALA A 49 -2.03 29.04 -2.88
C ALA A 49 -0.50 29.27 -2.81
N THR A 50 -0.07 30.41 -2.27
CA THR A 50 1.35 30.73 -2.09
C THR A 50 2.00 29.84 -1.04
N SER A 51 1.32 29.58 0.09
CA SER A 51 1.85 28.67 1.11
C SER A 51 1.94 27.23 0.59
N ILE A 52 0.93 26.76 -0.16
CA ILE A 52 0.93 25.43 -0.79
C ILE A 52 2.12 25.27 -1.76
N ARG A 53 2.38 26.26 -2.61
CA ARG A 53 3.48 26.20 -3.59
C ARG A 53 4.87 26.17 -2.95
N ARG A 54 5.00 26.65 -1.72
CA ARG A 54 6.27 26.64 -0.98
C ARG A 54 6.49 25.34 -0.21
N LEU A 55 5.47 24.48 -0.11
CA LEU A 55 5.60 23.22 0.61
C LEU A 55 6.69 22.36 -0.04
N PRO A 56 7.54 21.71 0.78
CA PRO A 56 8.52 20.74 0.29
C PRO A 56 7.82 19.42 -0.04
N LEU A 57 6.95 19.44 -1.06
CA LEU A 57 6.10 18.31 -1.45
C LEU A 57 6.91 17.03 -1.70
N ASP A 58 8.07 17.13 -2.34
CA ASP A 58 8.93 15.97 -2.59
C ASP A 58 9.33 15.26 -1.29
N ARG A 59 9.68 16.03 -0.26
CA ARG A 59 10.07 15.49 1.04
C ARG A 59 8.87 14.87 1.77
N LEU A 60 7.70 15.53 1.70
CA LEU A 60 6.46 15.02 2.29
C LEU A 60 6.03 13.70 1.63
N LEU A 61 6.00 13.65 0.30
CA LEU A 61 5.62 12.47 -0.46
C LEU A 61 6.61 11.32 -0.24
N LYS A 62 7.91 11.60 -0.17
CA LYS A 62 8.92 10.59 0.15
C LYS A 62 8.71 10.01 1.56
N THR A 63 8.56 10.88 2.57
CA THR A 63 8.35 10.47 3.96
C THR A 63 7.08 9.63 4.10
N ALA A 64 6.00 10.04 3.41
CA ALA A 64 4.75 9.29 3.43
C ALA A 64 4.84 7.95 2.70
N ALA A 65 5.52 7.88 1.56
CA ALA A 65 5.72 6.62 0.84
C ALA A 65 6.52 5.61 1.67
N GLU A 66 7.55 6.07 2.37
CA GLU A 66 8.35 5.25 3.28
C GLU A 66 7.49 4.71 4.43
N ALA A 67 6.79 5.59 5.16
CA ALA A 67 5.92 5.20 6.27
C ALA A 67 4.78 4.24 5.85
N HIS A 68 4.14 4.52 4.71
CA HIS A 68 3.09 3.66 4.16
C HIS A 68 3.64 2.28 3.76
N THR A 69 4.85 2.22 3.21
CA THR A 69 5.48 0.96 2.83
C THR A 69 5.80 0.11 4.07
N GLU A 70 6.33 0.73 5.12
CA GLU A 70 6.61 0.06 6.39
C GLU A 70 5.33 -0.49 7.04
N GLU A 71 4.24 0.27 7.05
CA GLU A 71 2.98 -0.19 7.64
C GLU A 71 2.34 -1.31 6.81
N THR A 72 2.33 -1.18 5.47
CA THR A 72 1.85 -2.26 4.60
C THR A 72 2.67 -3.54 4.80
N ALA A 73 3.98 -3.42 5.04
CA ALA A 73 4.84 -4.58 5.29
C ALA A 73 4.53 -5.29 6.62
N LYS A 74 3.99 -4.59 7.62
CA LYS A 74 3.56 -5.16 8.91
C LYS A 74 2.18 -5.83 8.82
N GLU A 75 1.27 -5.29 8.00
CA GLU A 75 -0.09 -5.83 7.84
C GLU A 75 -0.16 -7.09 6.98
N VAL A 76 0.86 -7.39 6.15
CA VAL A 76 0.93 -8.70 5.48
C VAL A 76 1.29 -9.75 6.52
N PRO A 77 0.41 -10.71 6.86
CA PRO A 77 0.72 -11.73 7.82
C PRO A 77 1.92 -12.53 7.31
N THR A 78 3.04 -12.34 7.99
CA THR A 78 4.28 -13.12 7.91
C THR A 78 4.08 -14.53 8.49
N ALA A 79 2.86 -15.08 8.41
CA ALA A 79 2.47 -16.32 9.09
C ALA A 79 2.92 -17.59 8.37
N ALA A 80 3.56 -17.53 7.20
CA ALA A 80 4.11 -18.73 6.56
C ALA A 80 5.21 -18.39 5.54
N ALA A 81 6.34 -17.85 6.02
CA ALA A 81 7.58 -17.87 5.24
C ALA A 81 8.28 -19.26 5.28
N SER A 82 7.70 -20.25 5.98
CA SER A 82 8.35 -21.54 6.27
C SER A 82 7.89 -22.74 5.42
N GLU A 83 6.86 -22.65 4.58
CA GLU A 83 6.53 -23.76 3.69
C GLU A 83 7.33 -23.65 2.39
N GLY A 84 8.27 -24.58 2.25
CA GLY A 84 9.23 -24.65 1.16
C GLY A 84 8.60 -24.40 -0.20
N ARG A 85 9.29 -23.54 -0.96
CA ARG A 85 9.14 -23.26 -2.39
C ARG A 85 8.26 -24.28 -3.14
N PRO A 86 6.97 -24.01 -3.39
CA PRO A 86 6.30 -24.69 -4.47
C PRO A 86 7.00 -24.25 -5.76
N TYR A 87 7.61 -25.21 -6.47
CA TYR A 87 8.01 -24.96 -7.86
C TYR A 87 6.75 -24.49 -8.60
N GLY A 88 6.82 -23.30 -9.22
CA GLY A 88 5.67 -22.68 -9.89
C GLY A 88 5.02 -23.66 -10.86
N GLY A 89 3.68 -23.66 -10.90
CA GLY A 89 2.87 -24.48 -11.80
C GLY A 89 2.03 -25.58 -11.13
N GLY A 90 2.37 -26.00 -9.91
CA GLY A 90 1.60 -26.99 -9.16
C GLY A 90 0.20 -26.51 -8.75
N ASP A 91 -0.75 -27.43 -8.58
CA ASP A 91 -2.12 -27.09 -8.14
C ASP A 91 -2.13 -26.47 -6.73
N GLN A 92 -1.33 -27.00 -5.82
CA GLN A 92 -1.16 -26.44 -4.47
C GLN A 92 -0.67 -24.99 -4.46
N HIS A 93 0.21 -24.63 -5.40
CA HIS A 93 0.66 -23.24 -5.51
C HIS A 93 -0.47 -22.31 -5.92
N ALA A 94 -1.31 -22.75 -6.86
CA ALA A 94 -2.44 -21.96 -7.33
C ALA A 94 -3.51 -21.79 -6.25
N VAL A 95 -3.73 -22.80 -5.40
CA VAL A 95 -4.59 -22.69 -4.22
C VAL A 95 -4.04 -21.66 -3.24
N ALA A 96 -2.76 -21.76 -2.86
CA ALA A 96 -2.15 -20.79 -1.95
C ALA A 96 -2.19 -19.35 -2.49
N VAL A 97 -2.01 -19.18 -3.81
CA VAL A 97 -2.16 -17.89 -4.49
C VAL A 97 -3.60 -17.38 -4.40
N ALA A 98 -4.59 -18.26 -4.56
CA ALA A 98 -6.00 -17.91 -4.45
C ALA A 98 -6.39 -17.51 -3.01
N ASP A 99 -5.87 -18.22 -2.00
CA ASP A 99 -6.10 -17.90 -0.59
C ASP A 99 -5.58 -16.50 -0.25
N VAL A 100 -4.36 -16.19 -0.67
CA VAL A 100 -3.75 -14.87 -0.44
C VAL A 100 -4.46 -13.79 -1.25
N TYR A 101 -4.97 -14.13 -2.43
CA TYR A 101 -5.79 -13.22 -3.22
C TYR A 101 -7.08 -12.85 -2.47
N ASN A 102 -7.81 -13.84 -1.97
CA ASN A 102 -9.07 -13.63 -1.26
C ASN A 102 -8.83 -12.87 0.05
N TRP A 103 -7.81 -13.24 0.81
CA TRP A 103 -7.39 -12.51 2.01
C TRP A 103 -7.09 -11.05 1.69
N ALA A 104 -6.36 -10.78 0.60
CA ALA A 104 -6.05 -9.41 0.19
C ALA A 104 -7.31 -8.62 -0.19
N ILE A 105 -8.27 -9.23 -0.90
CA ILE A 105 -9.57 -8.61 -1.21
C ILE A 105 -10.34 -8.27 0.07
N GLU A 106 -10.43 -9.20 1.02
CA GLU A 106 -11.13 -9.01 2.31
C GLU A 106 -10.54 -7.85 3.12
N HIS A 107 -9.23 -7.62 3.01
CA HIS A 107 -8.52 -6.58 3.75
C HIS A 107 -8.29 -5.29 2.93
N GLY A 108 -8.86 -5.19 1.72
CA GLY A 108 -8.70 -4.01 0.86
C GLY A 108 -7.27 -3.79 0.34
N ILE A 109 -6.44 -4.84 0.34
CA ILE A 109 -5.05 -4.82 -0.13
C ILE A 109 -5.04 -5.29 -1.60
N PRO A 110 -4.19 -4.76 -2.51
CA PRO A 110 -4.21 -5.16 -3.89
C PRO A 110 -3.61 -6.57 -3.96
N PRO A 111 -4.34 -7.56 -4.49
CA PRO A 111 -3.91 -8.95 -4.41
C PRO A 111 -2.53 -9.20 -5.03
N ARG A 112 -2.24 -8.52 -6.13
CA ARG A 112 -0.93 -8.61 -6.81
C ARG A 112 0.23 -8.24 -5.89
N ARG A 113 0.05 -7.21 -5.07
CA ARG A 113 1.08 -6.74 -4.12
C ARG A 113 1.19 -7.68 -2.92
N ALA A 114 0.07 -8.12 -2.35
CA ALA A 114 0.07 -9.09 -1.24
C ALA A 114 0.79 -10.39 -1.62
N ILE A 115 0.49 -10.92 -2.81
CA ILE A 115 1.15 -12.12 -3.36
C ILE A 115 2.65 -11.86 -3.61
N ALA A 116 3.00 -10.73 -4.24
CA ALA A 116 4.39 -10.37 -4.48
C ALA A 116 5.20 -10.29 -3.17
N ALA A 117 4.63 -9.63 -2.15
CA ALA A 117 5.24 -9.50 -0.84
C ALA A 117 5.43 -10.86 -0.15
N ARG A 118 4.38 -11.70 -0.13
CA ARG A 118 4.40 -13.01 0.54
C ARG A 118 5.52 -13.93 0.03
N TRP A 119 5.77 -13.91 -1.28
CA TRP A 119 6.77 -14.79 -1.90
C TRP A 119 8.06 -14.06 -2.32
N ALA A 120 8.25 -12.80 -1.90
CA ALA A 120 9.39 -11.96 -2.28
C ALA A 120 9.65 -11.96 -3.80
N ARG A 121 8.59 -11.75 -4.60
CA ARG A 121 8.64 -11.69 -6.07
C ARG A 121 8.17 -10.35 -6.58
N SER A 122 8.42 -10.10 -7.87
CA SER A 122 7.87 -8.93 -8.54
C SER A 122 6.36 -9.06 -8.68
N GLU A 123 5.68 -7.93 -8.70
CA GLU A 123 4.24 -7.86 -9.02
C GLU A 123 3.91 -8.45 -10.40
N ALA A 124 4.84 -8.40 -11.35
CA ALA A 124 4.67 -9.03 -12.66
C ALA A 124 4.57 -10.54 -12.55
N THR A 125 5.43 -11.17 -11.73
CA THR A 125 5.36 -12.61 -11.43
C THR A 125 4.07 -12.95 -10.70
N ALA A 126 3.68 -12.17 -9.68
CA ALA A 126 2.40 -12.35 -8.99
C ALA A 126 1.20 -12.26 -9.94
N GLY A 127 1.24 -11.34 -10.90
CA GLY A 127 0.21 -11.22 -11.94
C GLY A 127 0.07 -12.48 -12.80
N ARG A 128 1.18 -13.14 -13.14
CA ARG A 128 1.16 -14.43 -13.87
C ARG A 128 0.53 -15.53 -13.03
N TRP A 129 0.87 -15.61 -11.74
CA TRP A 129 0.29 -16.61 -10.83
C TRP A 129 -1.22 -16.42 -10.64
N ILE A 130 -1.70 -15.18 -10.51
CA ILE A 130 -3.14 -14.88 -10.47
C ILE A 130 -3.82 -15.37 -11.76
N ALA A 131 -3.20 -15.14 -12.92
CA ALA A 131 -3.73 -15.61 -14.19
C ALA A 131 -3.79 -17.15 -14.26
N GLU A 132 -2.78 -17.84 -13.72
CA GLU A 132 -2.79 -19.32 -13.61
C GLU A 132 -3.89 -19.81 -12.66
N ALA A 133 -4.06 -19.20 -11.49
CA ALA A 133 -5.13 -19.55 -10.55
C ALA A 133 -6.53 -19.34 -11.17
N ARG A 134 -6.71 -18.28 -11.96
CA ARG A 134 -7.94 -18.05 -12.75
C ARG A 134 -8.16 -19.11 -13.82
N LYS A 135 -7.12 -19.52 -14.54
CA LYS A 135 -7.23 -20.62 -15.53
C LYS A 135 -7.67 -21.93 -14.87
N LYS A 136 -7.28 -22.15 -13.62
CA LYS A 136 -7.70 -23.28 -12.79
C LYS A 136 -9.05 -23.07 -12.09
N GLN A 137 -9.77 -21.99 -12.39
CA GLN A 137 -11.08 -21.66 -11.82
C GLN A 137 -11.09 -21.47 -10.29
N LEU A 138 -9.93 -21.22 -9.68
CA LEU A 138 -9.80 -20.96 -8.23
C LEU A 138 -10.13 -19.51 -7.87
N LEU A 139 -10.17 -18.62 -8.87
CA LEU A 139 -10.44 -17.19 -8.73
C LEU A 139 -11.47 -16.75 -9.76
N PRO A 140 -12.27 -15.71 -9.45
CA PRO A 140 -13.24 -15.17 -10.39
C PRO A 140 -12.55 -14.66 -11.68
N PRO A 141 -13.22 -14.79 -12.84
CA PRO A 141 -12.73 -14.25 -14.10
C PRO A 141 -12.62 -12.73 -14.01
N HIS A 142 -11.80 -12.14 -14.87
CA HIS A 142 -11.64 -10.69 -14.90
C HIS A 142 -12.98 -10.06 -15.29
N SER A 143 -13.63 -9.37 -14.36
CA SER A 143 -14.55 -8.29 -14.72
C SER A 143 -13.69 -7.22 -15.38
N GLY A 144 -13.83 -7.07 -16.69
CA GLY A 144 -13.29 -5.94 -17.43
C GLY A 144 -14.08 -4.68 -17.11
#